data_AF-A0A366M262-F1
#
_entry.id   AF-A0A366M262-F1
#
_cell.length_a   1.000
_cell.length_b   1.000
_cell.length_c   1.000
_cell.angle_alpha   90.00
_cell.angle_beta   90.00
_cell.angle_gamma   90.00
#
_symmetry.space_group_name_H-M   'P 1'
#
loop_
_entity.id
_entity.type
_entity.pdbx_description
1 polymer ?
#
loop_
_entity_poly.entity_id
_entity_poly.type
_entity_poly.pdbx_seq_one_letter_code
_entity_poly.pdbx_strand_id
1 'polypeptide(L)'
;MERIEFVKIGAVLVLLAGALAVALTAGARGGPAQAVTAPAVPLELGAAQILGALAFAGAGGAQNLVQSNWIRDKGLGMGARMPKLVSPVTGRPEAAPATGYRFPPDEPNLARWRGWWRVANTEQLVSFVLITVVTITVMSMLAHATVFGREVANDVTFLHVEGEVLNRRTGWFGTFFWIIGAYSLFAAALGILDYMGRLVSDSLKVTYLAASTRWSESALYVAVVWALIAIGGVVLLAGFDQPLALLIVSAVVGGFMMFLYSGLLVILNRRALPREIGLRGYRLVVMGLIFLFFAFFAALTIIDRIRGL
;
A
#
# COMPACT_ATOMS: atom_id res chain seq x y z
N MET A 1 -20.64 9.48 -6.55
CA MET A 1 -19.31 8.89 -6.31
C MET A 1 -18.24 9.75 -6.96
N GLU A 2 -18.31 9.95 -8.26
CA GLU A 2 -17.35 10.74 -9.06
C GLU A 2 -17.10 12.18 -8.55
N ARG A 3 -18.13 12.95 -8.20
CA ARG A 3 -17.97 14.31 -7.62
C ARG A 3 -17.20 14.33 -6.29
N ILE A 4 -17.36 13.30 -5.46
CA ILE A 4 -16.68 13.18 -4.16
C ILE A 4 -15.20 12.85 -4.39
N GLU A 5 -14.91 11.99 -5.38
CA GLU A 5 -13.54 11.67 -5.80
C GLU A 5 -12.82 12.90 -6.36
N PHE A 6 -13.48 13.71 -7.19
CA PHE A 6 -12.92 14.96 -7.70
C PHE A 6 -12.58 15.96 -6.58
N VAL A 7 -13.48 16.13 -5.60
CA VAL A 7 -13.23 17.00 -4.44
C VAL A 7 -12.04 16.49 -3.62
N LYS A 8 -11.96 15.17 -3.38
CA LYS A 8 -10.83 14.56 -2.67
C LYS A 8 -9.50 14.79 -3.40
N ILE A 9 -9.45 14.52 -4.70
CA ILE A 9 -8.25 14.73 -5.52
C ILE A 9 -7.87 16.20 -5.50
N GLY A 10 -8.83 17.11 -5.70
CA GLY A 10 -8.59 18.55 -5.62
C GLY A 10 -7.99 18.97 -4.27
N ALA A 11 -8.53 18.47 -3.16
CA ALA A 11 -8.02 18.77 -1.83
C ALA A 11 -6.58 18.26 -1.61
N VAL A 12 -6.26 17.06 -2.09
CA VAL A 12 -4.89 16.51 -2.04
C VAL A 12 -3.94 17.33 -2.92
N LEU A 13 -4.36 17.77 -4.10
CA LEU A 13 -3.54 18.62 -4.96
C LEU A 13 -3.28 19.99 -4.32
N VAL A 14 -4.28 20.60 -3.68
CA VAL A 14 -4.11 21.84 -2.91
C VAL A 14 -3.14 21.63 -1.75
N LEU A 15 -3.24 20.50 -1.04
CA LEU A 15 -2.32 20.14 0.03
C LEU A 15 -0.88 20.03 -0.50
N LEU A 16 -0.67 19.31 -1.59
CA LEU A 16 0.67 19.12 -2.18
C LEU A 16 1.25 20.44 -2.71
N ALA A 17 0.43 21.25 -3.40
CA ALA A 17 0.87 22.54 -3.91
C ALA A 17 1.22 23.51 -2.78
N GLY A 18 0.39 23.59 -1.74
CA GLY A 18 0.66 24.43 -0.58
C GLY A 18 1.87 23.95 0.22
N ALA A 19 2.01 22.64 0.43
CA ALA A 19 3.16 22.04 1.09
C ALA A 19 4.46 22.34 0.34
N LEU A 20 4.45 22.18 -0.98
CA LEU A 20 5.58 22.50 -1.84
C LEU A 20 5.92 24.00 -1.79
N ALA A 21 4.92 24.89 -1.87
CA ALA A 21 5.14 26.33 -1.78
C ALA A 21 5.79 26.74 -0.44
N VAL A 22 5.30 26.18 0.67
CA VAL A 22 5.89 26.42 2.00
C VAL A 22 7.31 25.87 2.09
N ALA A 23 7.56 24.67 1.57
CA ALA A 23 8.89 24.08 1.60
C ALA A 23 9.90 24.86 0.75
N LEU A 24 9.51 25.31 -0.45
CA LEU A 24 10.36 26.09 -1.35
C LEU A 24 10.66 27.50 -0.82
N THR A 25 9.72 28.12 -0.10
CA THR A 25 9.94 29.42 0.57
C THR A 25 10.78 29.27 1.85
N ALA A 26 10.74 28.09 2.50
CA ALA A 26 11.61 27.77 3.64
C ALA A 26 13.06 27.44 3.26
N GLY A 27 13.40 27.40 1.97
CA GLY A 27 14.75 27.08 1.50
C GLY A 27 15.04 25.58 1.33
N ALA A 28 14.03 24.69 1.40
CA ALA A 28 14.21 23.24 1.26
C ALA A 28 14.43 22.76 -0.21
N ARG A 29 15.20 23.51 -1.01
CA ARG A 29 15.35 23.28 -2.47
C ARG A 29 16.41 22.25 -2.83
N GLY A 30 17.47 22.11 -2.01
CA GLY A 30 18.62 21.25 -2.30
C GLY A 30 18.41 19.77 -1.99
N GLY A 31 17.46 19.43 -1.11
CA GLY A 31 17.24 18.08 -0.61
C GLY A 31 16.97 17.03 -1.71
N PRO A 32 16.03 17.26 -2.65
CA PRO A 32 15.74 16.29 -3.70
C PRO A 32 16.92 16.02 -4.63
N ALA A 33 17.70 17.06 -4.98
CA ALA A 33 18.89 16.89 -5.81
C ALA A 33 19.95 16.05 -5.07
N GLN A 34 20.20 16.38 -3.79
CA GLN A 34 21.14 15.65 -2.95
C GLN A 34 20.74 14.18 -2.78
N ALA A 35 19.45 13.88 -2.58
CA ALA A 35 18.96 12.51 -2.45
C ALA A 35 19.28 11.64 -3.68
N VAL A 36 19.39 12.25 -4.87
CA VAL A 36 19.75 11.56 -6.12
C VAL A 36 21.26 11.52 -6.33
N THR A 37 21.97 12.63 -6.09
CA THR A 37 23.41 12.75 -6.40
C THR A 37 24.32 12.20 -5.31
N ALA A 38 23.85 12.13 -4.07
CA ALA A 38 24.60 11.68 -2.90
C ALA A 38 23.68 10.93 -1.92
N PRO A 39 23.10 9.78 -2.33
CA PRO A 39 22.22 9.00 -1.47
C PRO A 39 22.97 8.51 -0.23
N ALA A 40 22.39 8.75 0.95
CA ALA A 40 22.90 8.26 2.22
C ALA A 40 21.83 7.40 2.91
N VAL A 41 22.26 6.32 3.56
CA VAL A 41 21.39 5.53 4.42
C VAL A 41 21.55 6.06 5.85
N PRO A 42 20.48 6.50 6.52
CA PRO A 42 20.56 7.00 7.90
C PRO A 42 20.83 5.82 8.86
N LEU A 43 22.10 5.58 9.15
CA LEU A 43 22.56 4.45 9.98
C LEU A 43 22.18 4.62 11.46
N GLU A 44 21.82 5.83 11.87
CA GLU A 44 21.26 6.14 13.19
C GLU A 44 19.85 5.56 13.39
N LEU A 45 19.13 5.22 12.31
CA LEU A 45 17.84 4.55 12.40
C LEU A 45 18.03 3.04 12.60
N GLY A 46 17.24 2.45 13.49
CA GLY A 46 17.23 1.00 13.67
C GLY A 46 16.78 0.26 12.40
N ALA A 47 17.28 -0.97 12.19
CA ALA A 47 16.95 -1.76 11.00
C ALA A 47 15.43 -1.91 10.77
N ALA A 48 14.64 -2.01 11.85
CA ALA A 48 13.18 -2.07 11.79
C ALA A 48 12.53 -0.77 11.29
N GLN A 49 13.08 0.41 11.62
CA GLN A 49 12.59 1.70 11.14
C GLN A 49 12.92 1.90 9.67
N ILE A 50 14.13 1.52 9.25
CA ILE A 50 14.56 1.56 7.85
C ILE A 50 13.69 0.62 7.01
N LEU A 51 13.54 -0.64 7.43
CA LEU A 51 12.66 -1.61 6.79
C LEU A 51 11.23 -1.09 6.73
N GLY A 52 10.74 -0.47 7.81
CA GLY A 52 9.39 0.06 7.85
C GLY A 52 9.16 1.22 6.88
N ALA A 53 10.10 2.17 6.81
CA ALA A 53 10.06 3.27 5.85
C ALA A 53 10.05 2.74 4.40
N LEU A 54 10.91 1.77 4.10
CA LEU A 54 10.98 1.14 2.78
C LEU A 54 9.71 0.35 2.43
N ALA A 55 9.16 -0.38 3.41
CA ALA A 55 7.92 -1.13 3.22
C ALA A 55 6.74 -0.18 2.96
N PHE A 56 6.57 0.87 3.77
CA PHE A 56 5.46 1.82 3.58
C PHE A 56 5.60 2.69 2.33
N ALA A 57 6.83 3.04 1.93
CA ALA A 57 7.05 3.76 0.68
C ALA A 57 6.45 3.02 -0.53
N GLY A 58 6.50 1.69 -0.54
CA GLY A 58 5.96 0.84 -1.60
C GLY A 58 4.57 0.26 -1.32
N ALA A 59 3.79 0.82 -0.38
CA ALA A 59 2.53 0.23 0.08
C ALA A 59 2.67 -1.29 0.36
N GLY A 60 3.76 -1.63 1.05
CA GLY A 60 4.25 -2.99 1.20
C GLY A 60 3.35 -3.89 2.03
N GLY A 61 3.63 -5.19 1.94
CA GLY A 61 2.85 -6.23 2.60
C GLY A 61 1.70 -6.74 1.72
N ALA A 62 0.59 -7.11 2.37
CA ALA A 62 -0.49 -7.87 1.76
C ALA A 62 -1.31 -7.09 0.71
N GLN A 63 -1.21 -5.75 0.68
CA GLN A 63 -1.95 -4.91 -0.26
C GLN A 63 -1.57 -5.21 -1.72
N ASN A 64 -0.34 -5.66 -2.00
CA ASN A 64 0.07 -6.06 -3.34
C ASN A 64 -0.65 -7.33 -3.83
N LEU A 65 -1.05 -8.22 -2.92
CA LEU A 65 -1.72 -9.48 -3.25
C LEU A 65 -3.20 -9.26 -3.59
N VAL A 66 -3.84 -8.24 -3.01
CA VAL A 66 -5.27 -7.97 -3.24
C VAL A 66 -5.55 -7.28 -4.59
N GLN A 67 -4.52 -6.77 -5.27
CA GLN A 67 -4.71 -6.08 -6.55
C GLN A 67 -5.37 -6.98 -7.60
N SER A 68 -5.06 -8.28 -7.60
CA SER A 68 -5.73 -9.24 -8.47
C SER A 68 -7.23 -9.34 -8.18
N ASN A 69 -7.65 -9.16 -6.93
CA ASN A 69 -9.05 -9.20 -6.53
C ASN A 69 -9.79 -7.97 -7.06
N TRP A 70 -9.18 -6.78 -6.99
CA TRP A 70 -9.79 -5.59 -7.60
C TRP A 70 -9.83 -5.63 -9.12
N ILE A 71 -8.79 -6.17 -9.78
CA ILE A 71 -8.79 -6.41 -11.23
C ILE A 71 -9.93 -7.38 -11.59
N ARG A 72 -10.10 -8.45 -10.80
CA ARG A 72 -11.18 -9.44 -10.93
C ARG A 72 -12.56 -8.78 -10.77
N ASP A 73 -12.78 -8.05 -9.69
CA ASP A 73 -14.07 -7.43 -9.35
C ASP A 73 -14.49 -6.36 -10.36
N LYS A 74 -13.53 -5.54 -10.82
CA LYS A 74 -13.78 -4.53 -11.87
C LYS A 74 -13.94 -5.13 -13.26
N GLY A 75 -13.68 -6.44 -13.43
CA GLY A 75 -13.75 -7.09 -14.73
C GLY A 75 -12.65 -6.64 -15.70
N LEU A 76 -11.49 -6.21 -15.20
CA LEU A 76 -10.38 -5.75 -16.03
C LEU A 76 -9.57 -6.95 -16.55
N GLY A 77 -9.18 -6.90 -17.83
CA GLY A 77 -8.40 -7.97 -18.46
C GLY A 77 -9.08 -9.34 -18.32
N MET A 78 -8.40 -10.28 -17.67
CA MET A 78 -8.95 -11.64 -17.43
C MET A 78 -10.06 -11.67 -16.38
N GLY A 79 -10.20 -10.61 -15.57
CA GLY A 79 -11.31 -10.47 -14.62
C GLY A 79 -12.68 -10.47 -15.30
N ALA A 80 -12.78 -10.00 -16.54
CA ALA A 80 -14.02 -10.04 -17.33
C ALA A 80 -14.57 -11.46 -17.56
N ARG A 81 -13.71 -12.48 -17.44
CA ARG A 81 -14.04 -13.89 -17.66
C ARG A 81 -14.33 -14.64 -16.36
N MET A 82 -14.18 -13.99 -15.21
CA MET A 82 -14.51 -14.58 -13.93
C MET A 82 -16.02 -14.60 -13.72
N PRO A 83 -16.59 -15.69 -13.17
CA PRO A 83 -18.02 -15.73 -12.88
C PRO A 83 -18.35 -14.63 -11.89
N LYS A 84 -19.58 -14.11 -11.92
CA LYS A 84 -20.06 -13.11 -10.98
C LYS A 84 -21.23 -13.65 -10.17
N LEU A 85 -21.20 -13.48 -8.85
CA LEU A 85 -22.28 -13.74 -7.91
C LEU A 85 -22.91 -12.42 -7.49
N VAL A 86 -24.23 -12.40 -7.30
CA VAL A 86 -24.90 -11.19 -6.78
C VAL A 86 -24.72 -11.15 -5.27
N SER A 87 -24.15 -10.04 -4.77
CA SER A 87 -23.99 -9.78 -3.35
C SER A 87 -25.33 -9.82 -2.63
N PRO A 88 -25.53 -10.68 -1.62
CA PRO A 88 -26.81 -10.77 -0.91
C PRO A 88 -27.13 -9.52 -0.08
N VAL A 89 -26.13 -8.68 0.22
CA VAL A 89 -26.29 -7.44 1.00
C VAL A 89 -26.41 -6.22 0.09
N THR A 90 -25.59 -6.13 -0.96
CA THR A 90 -25.53 -4.92 -1.81
C THR A 90 -26.29 -5.06 -3.13
N GLY A 91 -26.71 -6.27 -3.52
CA GLY A 91 -27.37 -6.57 -4.79
C GLY A 91 -26.49 -6.38 -6.03
N ARG A 92 -25.19 -6.06 -5.86
CA ARG A 92 -24.25 -5.85 -6.97
C ARG A 92 -23.59 -7.15 -7.39
N PRO A 93 -23.31 -7.34 -8.70
CA PRO A 93 -22.52 -8.48 -9.16
C PRO A 93 -21.06 -8.36 -8.68
N GLU A 94 -20.69 -9.20 -7.71
CA GLU A 94 -19.33 -9.43 -7.19
C GLU A 94 -18.71 -10.64 -7.91
N ALA A 95 -17.38 -10.75 -7.99
CA ALA A 95 -16.78 -11.93 -8.62
C ALA A 95 -16.94 -13.18 -7.74
N ALA A 96 -17.13 -14.34 -8.37
CA ALA A 96 -17.23 -15.62 -7.71
C ALA A 96 -15.86 -16.32 -7.60
N PRO A 97 -15.64 -17.14 -6.55
CA PRO A 97 -14.49 -18.03 -6.49
C PRO A 97 -14.49 -18.98 -7.69
N ALA A 98 -13.42 -18.96 -8.48
CA ALA A 98 -13.21 -19.88 -9.59
C ALA A 98 -11.73 -20.23 -9.70
N THR A 99 -11.43 -21.40 -10.27
CA THR A 99 -10.07 -21.90 -10.52
C THR A 99 -9.30 -21.12 -11.59
N GLY A 100 -9.83 -19.98 -12.05
CA GLY A 100 -9.26 -19.13 -13.09
C GLY A 100 -9.73 -19.50 -14.50
N TYR A 101 -9.44 -18.62 -15.47
CA TYR A 101 -9.71 -18.83 -16.88
C TYR A 101 -8.41 -18.62 -17.65
N ARG A 102 -8.05 -19.57 -18.52
CA ARG A 102 -6.89 -19.47 -19.41
C ARG A 102 -7.40 -19.26 -20.84
N PHE A 103 -6.98 -18.15 -21.46
CA PHE A 103 -7.29 -17.91 -22.87
C PHE A 103 -6.38 -18.77 -23.77
N PRO A 104 -6.86 -19.21 -24.96
CA PRO A 104 -6.03 -19.89 -25.94
C PRO A 104 -4.91 -18.96 -26.44
N PRO A 105 -3.63 -19.37 -26.42
CA PRO A 105 -2.49 -18.54 -26.80
C PRO A 105 -2.36 -18.38 -28.32
N ASP A 106 -3.42 -17.91 -28.97
CA ASP A 106 -3.41 -17.49 -30.37
C ASP A 106 -2.94 -16.03 -30.51
N GLU A 107 -2.51 -15.65 -31.71
CA GLU A 107 -1.94 -14.32 -31.97
C GLU A 107 -2.92 -13.17 -31.66
N PRO A 108 -4.23 -13.27 -31.97
CA PRO A 108 -5.20 -12.24 -31.59
C PRO A 108 -5.33 -12.05 -30.07
N ASN A 109 -5.38 -13.14 -29.29
CA ASN A 109 -5.49 -13.05 -27.84
C ASN A 109 -4.19 -12.56 -27.20
N LEU A 110 -3.04 -12.98 -27.70
CA LEU A 110 -1.74 -12.48 -27.25
C LEU A 110 -1.57 -10.98 -27.55
N ALA A 111 -2.07 -10.50 -28.70
CA ALA A 111 -2.09 -9.07 -29.01
C ALA A 111 -2.92 -8.27 -27.99
N ARG A 112 -4.12 -8.77 -27.64
CA ARG A 112 -4.98 -8.16 -26.61
C ARG A 112 -4.31 -8.17 -25.22
N TRP A 113 -3.69 -9.29 -24.85
CA TRP A 113 -2.93 -9.40 -23.61
C TRP A 113 -1.80 -8.37 -23.53
N ARG A 114 -0.99 -8.23 -24.60
CA ARG A 114 0.09 -7.23 -24.65
C ARG A 114 -0.45 -5.80 -24.55
N GLY A 115 -1.60 -5.52 -25.17
CA GLY A 115 -2.30 -4.24 -25.04
C GLY A 115 -2.71 -3.95 -23.60
N TRP A 116 -3.41 -4.88 -22.95
CA TRP A 116 -3.78 -4.77 -21.54
C TRP A 116 -2.56 -4.61 -20.63
N TRP A 117 -1.52 -5.41 -20.86
CA TRP A 117 -0.31 -5.36 -20.05
C TRP A 117 0.38 -4.00 -20.16
N ARG A 118 0.45 -3.41 -21.36
CA ARG A 118 1.00 -2.05 -21.54
C ARG A 118 0.21 -1.04 -20.72
N VAL A 119 -1.12 -1.06 -20.79
CA VAL A 119 -1.98 -0.16 -20.01
C VAL A 119 -1.76 -0.35 -18.52
N ALA A 120 -1.76 -1.59 -18.02
CA ALA A 120 -1.53 -1.88 -16.61
C ALA A 120 -0.16 -1.40 -16.11
N ASN A 121 0.90 -1.57 -16.92
CA ASN A 121 2.23 -1.06 -16.56
C ASN A 121 2.28 0.48 -16.55
N THR A 122 1.67 1.13 -17.54
CA THR A 122 1.62 2.60 -17.59
C THR A 122 0.82 3.16 -16.42
N GLU A 123 -0.33 2.56 -16.11
CA GLU A 123 -1.14 2.93 -14.96
C GLU A 123 -0.32 2.79 -13.68
N GLN A 124 0.29 1.63 -13.41
CA GLN A 124 1.08 1.43 -12.20
C GLN A 124 2.32 2.35 -12.14
N LEU A 125 2.94 2.67 -13.27
CA LEU A 125 4.05 3.63 -13.28
C LEU A 125 3.59 5.05 -12.92
N VAL A 126 2.44 5.49 -13.44
CA VAL A 126 1.95 6.85 -13.25
C VAL A 126 1.20 7.00 -11.92
N SER A 127 0.20 6.16 -11.67
CA SER A 127 -0.69 6.29 -10.51
C SER A 127 -0.04 5.83 -9.21
N PHE A 128 0.90 4.89 -9.28
CA PHE A 128 1.59 4.38 -8.10
C PHE A 128 3.00 4.96 -7.97
N VAL A 129 3.92 4.66 -8.90
CA VAL A 129 5.33 5.06 -8.73
C VAL A 129 5.50 6.59 -8.74
N LEU A 130 5.01 7.27 -9.79
CA LEU A 130 5.18 8.72 -9.92
C LEU A 130 4.49 9.48 -8.78
N ILE A 131 3.22 9.16 -8.48
CA ILE A 131 2.49 9.82 -7.40
C ILE A 131 3.19 9.59 -6.05
N THR A 132 3.61 8.36 -5.74
CA THR A 132 4.35 8.05 -4.50
C THR A 132 5.66 8.84 -4.40
N VAL A 133 6.46 8.89 -5.46
CA VAL A 133 7.73 9.65 -5.45
C VAL A 133 7.46 11.13 -5.22
N VAL A 134 6.48 11.70 -5.91
CA VAL A 134 6.12 13.13 -5.76
C VAL A 134 5.60 13.41 -4.35
N THR A 135 4.68 12.60 -3.83
CA THR A 135 4.08 12.84 -2.51
C THR A 135 5.11 12.68 -1.40
N ILE A 136 5.92 11.61 -1.41
CA ILE A 136 6.99 11.42 -0.42
C ILE A 136 7.97 12.60 -0.49
N THR A 137 8.40 13.00 -1.68
CA THR A 137 9.36 14.11 -1.82
C THR A 137 8.78 15.41 -1.24
N VAL A 138 7.56 15.78 -1.61
CA VAL A 138 6.91 17.01 -1.13
C VAL A 138 6.69 16.95 0.40
N MET A 139 6.23 15.81 0.91
CA MET A 139 6.01 15.63 2.35
C MET A 139 7.30 15.62 3.16
N SER A 140 8.37 15.01 2.66
CA SER A 140 9.71 15.07 3.28
C SER A 140 10.28 16.48 3.26
N MET A 141 10.10 17.22 2.16
CA MET A 141 10.49 18.63 2.08
C MET A 141 9.69 19.50 3.06
N LEU A 142 8.39 19.23 3.22
CA LEU A 142 7.56 19.91 4.19
C LEU A 142 8.05 19.63 5.61
N ALA A 143 8.21 18.36 5.98
CA ALA A 143 8.73 17.95 7.29
C ALA A 143 10.10 18.59 7.59
N HIS A 144 10.98 18.64 6.60
CA HIS A 144 12.26 19.33 6.76
C HIS A 144 12.08 20.83 6.98
N ALA A 145 11.17 21.49 6.25
CA ALA A 145 10.91 22.92 6.40
C ALA A 145 10.19 23.30 7.72
N THR A 146 9.45 22.35 8.30
CA THR A 146 8.60 22.57 9.47
C THR A 146 9.24 22.11 10.76
N VAL A 147 9.80 20.91 10.86
CA VAL A 147 10.21 20.31 12.15
C VAL A 147 11.71 20.02 12.26
N PHE A 148 12.47 20.05 11.16
CA PHE A 148 13.92 19.83 11.23
C PHE A 148 14.62 20.84 12.14
N GLY A 149 15.54 20.35 12.97
CA GLY A 149 16.28 21.17 13.94
C GLY A 149 15.48 21.59 15.17
N ARG A 150 14.30 21.02 15.41
CA ARG A 150 13.50 21.25 16.61
C ARG A 150 13.41 20.02 17.48
N GLU A 151 13.29 20.23 18.78
CA GLU A 151 12.95 19.18 19.72
C GLU A 151 11.47 18.85 19.60
N VAL A 152 11.17 17.78 18.88
CA VAL A 152 9.82 17.24 18.71
C VAL A 152 9.84 15.79 19.17
N ALA A 153 8.81 15.37 19.90
CA ALA A 153 8.68 13.99 20.33
C ALA A 153 8.64 13.06 19.09
N ASN A 154 9.23 11.88 19.22
CA ASN A 154 9.22 10.88 18.16
C ASN A 154 7.91 10.09 18.18
N ASP A 155 6.79 10.81 18.01
CA ASP A 155 5.44 10.29 17.96
C ASP A 155 4.57 11.20 17.06
N VAL A 156 3.30 10.84 16.88
CA VAL A 156 2.39 11.57 15.97
C VAL A 156 2.12 13.03 16.35
N THR A 157 2.56 13.51 17.52
CA THR A 157 2.44 14.93 17.90
C THR A 157 3.23 15.85 16.98
N PHE A 158 4.23 15.35 16.25
CA PHE A 158 4.95 16.15 15.26
C PHE A 158 4.00 16.77 14.21
N LEU A 159 2.91 16.07 13.84
CA LEU A 159 1.90 16.57 12.90
C LEU A 159 1.18 17.81 13.45
N HIS A 160 0.99 17.89 14.77
CA HIS A 160 0.45 19.08 15.41
C HIS A 160 1.45 20.23 15.31
N VAL A 161 2.72 20.00 15.63
CA VAL A 161 3.76 21.01 15.49
C VAL A 161 3.88 21.52 14.04
N GLU A 162 3.79 20.63 13.05
CA GLU A 162 3.78 21.03 11.63
C GLU A 162 2.64 21.99 11.31
N GLY A 163 1.40 21.64 11.70
CA GLY A 163 0.24 22.49 11.42
C GLY A 163 0.30 23.84 12.13
N GLU A 164 0.83 23.92 13.35
CA GLU A 164 1.04 25.21 14.02
C GLU A 164 2.02 26.09 13.25
N VAL A 165 3.10 25.51 12.74
CA VAL A 165 4.12 26.22 11.95
C VAL A 165 3.54 26.71 10.64
N LEU A 166 2.73 25.87 9.99
CA LEU A 166 2.00 26.24 8.77
C LEU A 166 1.03 27.40 9.02
N ASN A 167 0.30 27.37 10.13
CA ASN A 167 -0.64 28.43 10.52
C ASN A 167 0.08 29.72 10.90
N ARG A 168 1.25 29.67 11.54
CA ARG A 168 2.06 30.87 11.79
C ARG A 168 2.47 31.60 10.51
N ARG A 169 2.60 30.87 9.39
CA ARG A 169 2.96 31.45 8.08
C ARG A 169 1.76 31.91 7.24
N THR A 170 0.63 31.21 7.35
CA THR A 170 -0.48 31.35 6.38
C THR A 170 -1.84 31.62 7.02
N GLY A 171 -1.98 31.43 8.34
CA GLY A 171 -3.23 31.58 9.09
C GLY A 171 -4.21 30.41 9.00
N TRP A 172 -4.27 29.70 7.87
CA TRP A 172 -5.30 28.67 7.61
C TRP A 172 -4.74 27.31 7.14
N PHE A 173 -3.56 27.28 6.53
CA PHE A 173 -3.06 26.10 5.82
C PHE A 173 -2.74 24.94 6.77
N GLY A 174 -2.32 25.22 8.00
CA GLY A 174 -2.11 24.20 9.02
C GLY A 174 -3.40 23.51 9.44
N THR A 175 -4.49 24.26 9.57
CA THR A 175 -5.81 23.70 9.86
C THR A 175 -6.31 22.83 8.69
N PHE A 176 -6.11 23.30 7.46
CA PHE A 176 -6.39 22.51 6.26
C PHE A 176 -5.56 21.22 6.20
N PHE A 177 -4.26 21.30 6.50
CA PHE A 177 -3.35 20.16 6.60
C PHE A 177 -3.86 19.10 7.58
N TRP A 178 -4.29 19.49 8.79
CA TRP A 178 -4.84 18.54 9.75
C TRP A 178 -6.15 17.89 9.29
N ILE A 179 -7.08 18.66 8.72
CA ILE A 179 -8.36 18.14 8.24
C ILE A 179 -8.14 17.12 7.11
N ILE A 180 -7.33 17.48 6.11
CA ILE A 180 -7.05 16.58 4.98
C ILE A 180 -6.20 15.39 5.43
N GLY A 181 -5.25 15.59 6.34
CA GLY A 181 -4.46 14.52 6.95
C GLY A 181 -5.34 13.49 7.68
N ALA A 182 -6.23 13.96 8.55
CA ALA A 182 -7.18 13.11 9.27
C ALA A 182 -8.11 12.36 8.32
N TYR A 183 -8.68 13.04 7.32
CA TYR A 183 -9.53 12.41 6.31
C TYR A 183 -8.76 11.36 5.48
N SER A 184 -7.50 11.65 5.12
CA SER A 184 -6.65 10.75 4.34
C SER A 184 -6.29 9.50 5.14
N LEU A 185 -5.91 9.65 6.41
CA LEU A 185 -5.63 8.54 7.32
C LEU A 185 -6.87 7.68 7.56
N PHE A 186 -8.04 8.30 7.77
CA PHE A 186 -9.30 7.60 7.90
C PHE A 186 -9.66 6.81 6.63
N ALA A 187 -9.53 7.44 5.45
CA ALA A 187 -9.78 6.77 4.18
C ALA A 187 -8.80 5.61 3.93
N ALA A 188 -7.53 5.76 4.33
CA ALA A 188 -6.54 4.68 4.26
C ALA A 188 -6.92 3.52 5.20
N ALA A 189 -7.37 3.81 6.42
CA ALA A 189 -7.84 2.79 7.36
C ALA A 189 -9.06 2.00 6.82
N LEU A 190 -10.03 2.69 6.21
CA LEU A 190 -11.15 2.02 5.53
C LEU A 190 -10.68 1.15 4.37
N GLY A 191 -9.71 1.62 3.58
CA GLY A 191 -9.09 0.84 2.52
C GLY A 191 -8.40 -0.41 3.05
N ILE A 192 -7.73 -0.31 4.21
CA ILE A 192 -7.10 -1.44 4.90
C ILE A 192 -8.13 -2.48 5.32
N LEU A 193 -9.24 -2.06 5.91
CA LEU A 193 -10.33 -2.96 6.28
C LEU A 193 -10.93 -3.69 5.06
N ASP A 194 -11.18 -2.96 3.96
CA ASP A 194 -11.71 -3.58 2.73
C ASP A 194 -10.72 -4.61 2.16
N TYR A 195 -9.44 -4.25 1.99
CA TYR A 195 -8.51 -5.18 1.35
C TYR A 195 -8.20 -6.40 2.22
N MET A 196 -8.14 -6.23 3.54
CA MET A 196 -7.95 -7.35 4.47
C MET A 196 -9.17 -8.25 4.51
N GLY A 197 -10.36 -7.67 4.51
CA GLY A 197 -11.62 -8.39 4.33
C GLY A 197 -11.58 -9.28 3.10
N ARG A 198 -11.26 -8.70 1.93
CA ARG A 198 -11.19 -9.42 0.64
C ARG A 198 -10.14 -10.52 0.63
N LEU A 199 -8.93 -10.22 1.11
CA LEU A 199 -7.82 -11.18 1.06
C LEU A 199 -8.12 -12.40 1.93
N VAL A 200 -8.60 -12.19 3.16
CA VAL A 200 -8.90 -13.29 4.08
C VAL A 200 -10.14 -14.04 3.63
N SER A 201 -11.20 -13.35 3.18
CA SER A 201 -12.41 -14.02 2.70
C SER A 201 -12.14 -14.91 1.48
N ASP A 202 -11.39 -14.40 0.50
CA ASP A 202 -11.01 -15.15 -0.71
C ASP A 202 -10.11 -16.34 -0.34
N SER A 203 -9.08 -16.12 0.47
CA SER A 203 -8.17 -17.19 0.92
C SER A 203 -8.91 -18.29 1.69
N LEU A 204 -9.79 -17.93 2.62
CA LEU A 204 -10.60 -18.89 3.39
C LEU A 204 -11.59 -19.63 2.48
N LYS A 205 -12.24 -18.90 1.56
CA LYS A 205 -13.24 -19.47 0.67
C LYS A 205 -12.63 -20.47 -0.31
N VAL A 206 -11.49 -20.13 -0.91
CA VAL A 206 -10.80 -20.98 -1.88
C VAL A 206 -10.10 -22.17 -1.21
N THR A 207 -9.47 -21.97 -0.06
CA THR A 207 -8.60 -23.00 0.56
C THR A 207 -9.38 -23.98 1.43
N TYR A 208 -10.31 -23.49 2.26
CA TYR A 208 -10.94 -24.31 3.31
C TYR A 208 -12.44 -24.49 3.13
N LEU A 209 -13.12 -23.53 2.51
CA LEU A 209 -14.58 -23.47 2.44
C LEU A 209 -15.11 -23.58 1.01
N ALA A 210 -14.34 -24.18 0.09
CA ALA A 210 -14.68 -24.25 -1.33
C ALA A 210 -16.02 -24.96 -1.57
N ALA A 211 -16.27 -26.07 -0.86
CA ALA A 211 -17.51 -26.83 -0.93
C ALA A 211 -18.62 -26.31 0.02
N SER A 212 -18.33 -25.33 0.88
CA SER A 212 -19.30 -24.84 1.85
C SER A 212 -20.37 -23.98 1.17
N THR A 213 -21.63 -24.40 1.25
CA THR A 213 -22.79 -23.62 0.81
C THR A 213 -23.27 -22.62 1.86
N ARG A 214 -22.93 -22.85 3.14
CA ARG A 214 -23.31 -21.99 4.27
C ARG A 214 -22.50 -20.68 4.32
N TRP A 215 -21.21 -20.74 4.00
CA TRP A 215 -20.32 -19.58 4.04
C TRP A 215 -20.02 -19.09 2.63
N SER A 216 -20.68 -18.00 2.22
CA SER A 216 -20.33 -17.26 1.01
C SER A 216 -19.10 -16.37 1.26
N GLU A 217 -18.41 -15.99 0.19
CA GLU A 217 -17.27 -15.06 0.28
C GLU A 217 -17.70 -13.71 0.89
N SER A 218 -18.85 -13.17 0.50
CA SER A 218 -19.37 -11.92 1.06
C SER A 218 -19.72 -12.04 2.55
N ALA A 219 -20.21 -13.20 3.02
CA ALA A 219 -20.47 -13.42 4.44
C ALA A 219 -19.15 -13.50 5.24
N LEU A 220 -18.12 -14.16 4.69
CA LEU A 220 -16.79 -14.19 5.27
C LEU A 220 -16.16 -12.79 5.29
N TYR A 221 -16.32 -12.01 4.23
CA TYR A 221 -15.86 -10.62 4.15
C TYR A 221 -16.44 -9.78 5.29
N VAL A 222 -17.77 -9.80 5.47
CA VAL A 222 -18.44 -9.05 6.54
C VAL A 222 -17.95 -9.51 7.91
N ALA A 223 -17.82 -10.83 8.13
CA ALA A 223 -17.33 -11.37 9.40
C ALA A 223 -15.89 -10.92 9.71
N VAL A 224 -15.00 -10.96 8.71
CA VAL A 224 -13.60 -10.52 8.86
C VAL A 224 -13.52 -9.03 9.17
N VAL A 225 -14.28 -8.18 8.45
CA VAL A 225 -14.26 -6.73 8.68
C VAL A 225 -14.71 -6.40 10.11
N TRP A 226 -15.81 -6.99 10.58
CA TRP A 226 -16.27 -6.76 11.95
C TRP A 226 -15.31 -7.33 13.01
N ALA A 227 -14.68 -8.47 12.75
CA ALA A 227 -13.65 -9.01 13.61
C ALA A 227 -12.44 -8.06 13.72
N LEU A 228 -11.98 -7.48 12.61
CA LEU A 228 -10.88 -6.50 12.60
C LEU A 228 -11.25 -5.23 13.38
N ILE A 229 -12.47 -4.72 13.23
CA ILE A 229 -12.97 -3.57 14.01
C ILE A 229 -13.00 -3.90 15.50
N ALA A 230 -13.51 -5.08 15.88
CA ALA A 230 -13.56 -5.52 17.27
C ALA A 230 -12.16 -5.66 17.88
N ILE A 231 -11.22 -6.27 17.15
CA ILE A 231 -9.81 -6.41 17.56
C ILE A 231 -9.17 -5.02 17.74
N GLY A 232 -9.37 -4.11 16.78
CA GLY A 232 -8.89 -2.73 16.90
C GLY A 232 -9.44 -2.02 18.13
N GLY A 233 -10.73 -2.20 18.42
CA GLY A 233 -11.37 -1.67 19.64
C GLY A 233 -10.76 -2.22 20.92
N VAL A 234 -10.51 -3.53 20.99
CA VAL A 234 -9.85 -4.17 22.14
C VAL A 234 -8.43 -3.65 22.34
N VAL A 235 -7.65 -3.48 21.27
CA VAL A 235 -6.28 -2.94 21.36
C VAL A 235 -6.27 -1.52 21.92
N LEU A 236 -7.20 -0.67 21.48
CA LEU A 236 -7.35 0.70 22.01
C LEU A 236 -7.78 0.68 23.49
N LEU A 237 -8.73 -0.17 23.86
CA LEU A 237 -9.17 -0.32 25.25
C LEU A 237 -8.08 -0.89 26.18
N ALA A 238 -7.09 -1.59 25.62
CA ALA A 238 -5.92 -2.08 26.35
C ALA A 238 -4.84 -1.02 26.58
N GLY A 239 -5.04 0.24 26.15
CA GLY A 239 -4.14 1.36 26.38
C GLY A 239 -2.98 1.47 25.39
N PHE A 240 -3.08 0.83 24.22
CA PHE A 240 -2.12 1.02 23.13
C PHE A 240 -2.42 2.32 22.37
N ASP A 241 -2.04 3.44 22.97
CA ASP A 241 -2.40 4.79 22.47
C ASP A 241 -1.40 5.35 21.44
N GLN A 242 -0.20 4.77 21.34
CA GLN A 242 0.82 5.22 20.40
C GLN A 242 0.82 4.40 19.10
N PRO A 243 0.46 5.01 17.95
CA PRO A 243 0.37 4.29 16.68
C PRO A 243 1.74 3.95 16.09
N LEU A 244 2.81 4.67 16.46
CA LEU A 244 4.13 4.50 15.83
C LEU A 244 4.70 3.09 16.05
N ALA A 245 4.57 2.54 17.26
CA ALA A 245 5.02 1.19 17.57
C ALA A 245 4.26 0.14 16.75
N LEU A 246 2.92 0.24 16.72
CA LEU A 246 2.06 -0.64 15.92
C LEU A 246 2.36 -0.52 14.41
N LEU A 247 2.66 0.70 13.95
CA LEU A 247 3.04 0.98 12.57
C LEU A 247 4.36 0.27 12.22
N ILE A 248 5.39 0.38 13.07
CA ILE A 248 6.68 -0.31 12.87
C ILE A 248 6.48 -1.83 12.85
N VAL A 249 5.72 -2.39 13.79
CA VAL A 249 5.41 -3.84 13.82
C VAL A 249 4.71 -4.26 12.52
N SER A 250 3.68 -3.52 12.12
CA SER A 250 2.96 -3.77 10.87
C SER A 250 3.89 -3.72 9.65
N ALA A 251 4.82 -2.76 9.61
CA ALA A 251 5.80 -2.62 8.56
C ALA A 251 6.76 -3.82 8.45
N VAL A 252 7.26 -4.30 9.60
CA VAL A 252 8.14 -5.47 9.67
C VAL A 252 7.40 -6.71 9.19
N VAL A 253 6.17 -6.92 9.66
CA VAL A 253 5.30 -8.02 9.20
C VAL A 253 5.05 -7.92 7.70
N GLY A 254 4.76 -6.72 7.20
CA GLY A 254 4.63 -6.44 5.77
C GLY A 254 5.90 -6.80 4.99
N GLY A 255 7.07 -6.38 5.47
CA GLY A 255 8.38 -6.74 4.91
C GLY A 255 8.59 -8.25 4.81
N PHE A 256 8.25 -8.98 5.87
CA PHE A 256 8.32 -10.44 5.88
C PHE A 256 7.34 -11.08 4.88
N MET A 257 6.12 -10.57 4.79
CA MET A 257 5.16 -11.01 3.76
C MET A 257 5.72 -10.80 2.35
N MET A 258 6.34 -9.65 2.08
CA MET A 258 6.95 -9.35 0.78
C MET A 258 8.10 -10.28 0.43
N PHE A 259 8.95 -10.63 1.41
CA PHE A 259 9.95 -11.67 1.23
C PHE A 259 9.29 -13.00 0.80
N LEU A 260 8.28 -13.47 1.52
CA LEU A 260 7.64 -14.74 1.22
C LEU A 260 6.95 -14.74 -0.14
N TYR A 261 6.05 -13.78 -0.39
CA TYR A 261 5.25 -13.81 -1.60
C TYR A 261 6.07 -13.47 -2.85
N SER A 262 7.14 -12.67 -2.76
CA SER A 262 7.98 -12.40 -3.95
C SER A 262 8.64 -13.68 -4.45
N GLY A 263 9.11 -14.55 -3.55
CA GLY A 263 9.58 -15.89 -3.89
C GLY A 263 8.49 -16.78 -4.48
N LEU A 264 7.30 -16.80 -3.85
CA LEU A 264 6.15 -17.56 -4.35
C LEU A 264 5.68 -17.09 -5.74
N LEU A 265 5.69 -15.78 -6.00
CA LEU A 265 5.35 -15.22 -7.31
C LEU A 265 6.35 -15.64 -8.38
N VAL A 266 7.65 -15.69 -8.07
CA VAL A 266 8.67 -16.22 -8.98
C VAL A 266 8.41 -17.71 -9.27
N ILE A 267 8.11 -18.51 -8.24
CA ILE A 267 7.80 -19.94 -8.40
C ILE A 267 6.55 -20.12 -9.25
N LEU A 268 5.47 -19.39 -8.95
CA LEU A 268 4.20 -19.43 -9.70
C LEU A 268 4.41 -19.04 -11.16
N ASN A 269 5.17 -17.97 -11.40
CA ASN A 269 5.52 -17.51 -12.73
C ASN A 269 6.27 -18.56 -13.57
N ARG A 270 7.13 -19.36 -12.93
CA ARG A 270 7.93 -20.38 -13.62
C ARG A 270 7.20 -21.72 -13.78
N ARG A 271 6.28 -22.06 -12.89
CA ARG A 271 5.57 -23.35 -12.88
C ARG A 271 4.19 -23.32 -13.52
N ALA A 272 3.39 -22.28 -13.28
CA ALA A 272 1.98 -22.25 -13.66
C ALA A 272 1.68 -21.37 -14.88
N LEU A 273 2.46 -20.31 -15.10
CA LEU A 273 2.21 -19.37 -16.18
C LEU A 273 2.80 -19.87 -17.51
N PRO A 274 2.01 -19.84 -18.60
CA PRO A 274 2.52 -20.09 -19.95
C PRO A 274 3.68 -19.17 -20.28
N ARG A 275 4.62 -19.70 -21.06
CA ARG A 275 5.86 -19.02 -21.39
C ARG A 275 5.63 -17.68 -22.10
N GLU A 276 4.54 -17.55 -22.84
CA GLU A 276 4.15 -16.38 -23.64
C GLU A 276 3.71 -15.20 -22.78
N ILE A 277 3.22 -15.44 -21.57
CA ILE A 277 2.71 -14.41 -20.65
C ILE A 277 3.53 -14.27 -19.36
N GLY A 278 4.40 -15.25 -19.06
CA GLY A 278 5.26 -15.21 -17.88
C GLY A 278 6.29 -14.07 -17.91
N LEU A 279 6.67 -13.60 -16.73
CA LEU A 279 7.76 -12.66 -16.49
C LEU A 279 9.08 -13.24 -17.01
N ARG A 280 9.79 -12.43 -17.81
CA ARG A 280 11.09 -12.76 -18.43
C ARG A 280 12.05 -11.58 -18.33
N GLY A 281 13.34 -11.86 -18.58
CA GLY A 281 14.39 -10.86 -18.69
C GLY A 281 14.58 -10.06 -17.39
N TYR A 282 14.73 -8.74 -17.54
CA TYR A 282 15.01 -7.83 -16.43
C TYR A 282 13.97 -7.89 -15.30
N ARG A 283 12.69 -8.14 -15.60
CA ARG A 283 11.62 -8.20 -14.58
C ARG A 283 11.83 -9.35 -13.61
N LEU A 284 12.33 -10.49 -14.11
CA LEU A 284 12.64 -11.64 -13.25
C LEU A 284 13.84 -11.35 -12.36
N VAL A 285 14.85 -10.65 -12.88
CA VAL A 285 16.01 -10.19 -12.08
C VAL A 285 15.56 -9.24 -10.99
N VAL A 286 14.70 -8.26 -11.30
CA VAL A 286 14.14 -7.32 -10.32
C VAL A 286 13.35 -8.06 -9.23
N MET A 287 12.53 -9.06 -9.59
CA MET A 287 11.84 -9.88 -8.60
C MET A 287 12.80 -10.65 -7.68
N GLY A 288 13.92 -11.15 -8.22
CA GLY A 288 14.98 -11.77 -7.43
C GLY A 288 15.66 -10.78 -6.48
N LEU A 289 15.94 -9.56 -6.94
CA LEU A 289 16.50 -8.50 -6.09
C LEU A 289 15.53 -8.10 -4.98
N ILE A 290 14.24 -7.95 -5.27
CA ILE A 290 13.19 -7.68 -4.28
C ILE A 290 13.15 -8.78 -3.22
N PHE A 291 13.20 -10.04 -3.64
CA PHE A 291 13.25 -11.19 -2.74
C PHE A 291 14.47 -11.12 -1.80
N LEU A 292 15.68 -10.94 -2.36
CA LEU A 292 16.91 -10.86 -1.57
C LEU A 292 16.93 -9.65 -0.63
N PHE A 293 16.42 -8.51 -1.10
CA PHE A 293 16.32 -7.28 -0.31
C PHE A 293 15.44 -7.48 0.93
N PHE A 294 14.21 -7.97 0.75
CA PHE A 294 13.33 -8.22 1.89
C PHE A 294 13.80 -9.40 2.75
N ALA A 295 14.44 -10.42 2.17
CA ALA A 295 15.08 -11.50 2.93
C ALA A 295 16.15 -10.98 3.87
N PHE A 296 17.02 -10.08 3.37
CA PHE A 296 18.10 -9.48 4.15
C PHE A 296 17.56 -8.70 5.35
N PHE A 297 16.62 -7.77 5.12
CA PHE A 297 16.04 -6.98 6.21
C PHE A 297 15.18 -7.80 7.18
N ALA A 298 14.48 -8.82 6.70
CA ALA A 298 13.77 -9.75 7.57
C ALA A 298 14.73 -10.51 8.49
N ALA A 299 15.84 -11.03 7.94
CA ALA A 299 16.87 -11.71 8.71
C ALA A 299 17.52 -10.78 9.74
N LEU A 300 17.89 -9.56 9.36
CA LEU A 300 18.42 -8.56 10.29
C LEU A 300 17.45 -8.25 11.42
N THR A 301 16.17 -8.04 11.11
CA THR A 301 15.16 -7.73 12.13
C THR A 301 15.00 -8.87 13.14
N ILE A 302 15.07 -10.12 12.67
CA ILE A 302 15.04 -11.30 13.54
C ILE A 302 16.30 -11.36 14.41
N ILE A 303 17.48 -11.15 13.84
CA ILE A 303 18.75 -11.15 14.57
C ILE A 303 18.77 -10.07 15.64
N ASP A 304 18.34 -8.84 15.31
CA ASP A 304 18.29 -7.73 16.25
C ASP A 304 17.30 -8.00 17.39
N ARG A 305 16.17 -8.65 17.11
CA ARG A 305 15.23 -9.07 18.15
C ARG A 305 15.77 -10.18 19.04
N ILE A 306 16.51 -11.14 18.48
CA ILE A 306 17.12 -12.22 19.26
C ILE A 306 18.28 -11.70 20.12
N ARG A 307 19.09 -10.76 19.62
CA ARG A 307 20.20 -10.16 20.36
C ARG A 307 19.76 -9.16 21.43
N GLY A 308 18.57 -8.58 21.28
CA GLY A 308 17.95 -7.67 22.24
C GLY A 308 17.12 -8.37 23.32
N LEU A 309 16.98 -9.70 23.28
CA LEU A 309 16.44 -10.56 24.35
C LEU A 309 17.58 -11.08 25.22
#